data_AF-A0A520JNM7-F1
#
_entry.id   AF-A0A520JNM7-F1
#
_cell.length_a   1.000
_cell.length_b   1.000
_cell.length_c   1.000
_cell.angle_alpha   90.00
_cell.angle_beta   90.00
_cell.angle_gamma   90.00
#
_symmetry.space_group_name_H-M   'P 1'
#
loop_
_entity.id
_entity.type
_entity.pdbx_description
1 polymer ?
#
loop_
_entity_poly.entity_id
_entity_poly.type
_entity_poly.pdbx_seq_one_letter_code
_entity_poly.pdbx_strand_id
1 'polypeptide(L)'
;MEDIFVPVIAITSIFIGLPWVILHYITRWKQAPRITEEDERLLDELQALARRLEDRVVTVERIIAADNPDWKPGLTSQSPYPSDRLADRQPFERRN
;
A
#
# COMPACT_ATOMS: atom_id res chain seq x y z
N MET A 1 -13.37 -6.09 -56.81
CA MET A 1 -13.45 -4.80 -56.07
C MET A 1 -13.16 -5.02 -54.58
N GLU A 2 -13.61 -6.15 -54.02
CA GLU A 2 -13.41 -6.54 -52.62
C GLU A 2 -11.93 -6.67 -52.22
N ASP A 3 -11.07 -7.09 -53.15
CA ASP A 3 -9.62 -7.28 -52.94
C ASP A 3 -8.86 -5.99 -52.58
N ILE A 4 -9.45 -4.82 -52.85
CA ILE A 4 -8.86 -3.50 -52.51
C ILE A 4 -9.44 -2.97 -51.20
N PHE A 5 -10.72 -3.24 -50.91
CA PHE A 5 -11.38 -2.74 -49.70
C PHE A 5 -10.87 -3.42 -48.43
N VAL A 6 -10.66 -4.75 -48.48
CA VAL A 6 -10.18 -5.53 -47.32
C VAL A 6 -8.84 -5.02 -46.76
N PRO A 7 -7.77 -4.86 -47.56
CA PRO A 7 -6.49 -4.38 -47.03
C PRO A 7 -6.56 -2.92 -46.55
N VAL A 8 -7.34 -2.05 -47.21
CA VAL A 8 -7.49 -0.65 -46.81
C VAL A 8 -8.15 -0.54 -45.43
N ILE A 9 -9.22 -1.31 -45.20
CA ILE A 9 -9.91 -1.34 -43.91
C ILE A 9 -9.01 -1.95 -42.83
N ALA A 10 -8.29 -3.02 -43.14
CA ALA A 10 -7.37 -3.68 -42.20
C ALA A 10 -6.22 -2.75 -41.77
N ILE A 11 -5.60 -2.04 -42.71
CA ILE A 11 -4.53 -1.07 -42.39
C ILE A 11 -5.09 0.06 -41.54
N THR A 12 -6.24 0.62 -41.93
CA THR A 12 -6.87 1.71 -41.21
C THR A 12 -7.27 1.30 -39.79
N SER A 13 -7.86 0.11 -39.61
CA SER A 13 -8.26 -0.38 -38.29
C SER A 13 -7.07 -0.68 -37.38
N ILE A 14 -5.94 -1.12 -37.92
CA ILE A 14 -4.70 -1.29 -37.14
C ILE A 14 -4.14 0.07 -36.72
N PHE A 15 -4.09 1.05 -37.63
CA PHE A 15 -3.56 2.38 -37.35
C PHE A 15 -4.44 3.21 -36.40
N ILE A 16 -5.75 2.98 -36.36
CA ILE A 16 -6.63 3.61 -35.37
C ILE A 16 -6.73 2.77 -34.10
N GLY A 17 -6.78 1.44 -34.22
CA GLY A 17 -6.93 0.50 -33.12
C GLY A 17 -5.74 0.49 -32.18
N LEU A 18 -4.49 0.48 -32.70
CA LEU A 18 -3.28 0.51 -31.85
C LEU A 18 -3.21 1.77 -30.98
N PRO A 19 -3.30 3.00 -31.54
CA PRO A 19 -3.33 4.22 -30.74
C PRO A 19 -4.56 4.29 -29.83
N TRP A 20 -5.72 3.77 -30.25
CA TRP A 20 -6.91 3.73 -29.40
C TRP A 20 -6.72 2.83 -28.17
N VAL A 21 -6.12 1.65 -28.35
CA VAL A 21 -5.78 0.74 -27.25
C VAL A 21 -4.78 1.41 -26.31
N ILE A 22 -3.73 2.04 -26.85
CA ILE A 22 -2.75 2.79 -26.06
C ILE A 22 -3.43 3.91 -25.28
N LEU A 23 -4.27 4.72 -25.92
CA LEU A 23 -5.03 5.81 -25.29
C LEU A 23 -5.99 5.28 -24.22
N HIS A 24 -6.66 4.16 -24.47
CA HIS A 24 -7.55 3.51 -23.52
C HIS A 24 -6.79 3.11 -22.25
N TYR A 25 -5.63 2.46 -22.40
CA TYR A 25 -4.80 2.08 -21.26
C TYR A 25 -4.19 3.29 -20.55
N ILE A 26 -3.79 4.35 -21.25
CA ILE A 26 -3.30 5.59 -20.63
C ILE A 26 -4.43 6.30 -19.83
N THR A 27 -5.64 6.36 -20.39
CA THR A 27 -6.81 6.95 -19.71
C THR A 27 -7.16 6.14 -18.46
N ARG A 28 -7.08 4.80 -18.55
CA ARG A 28 -7.23 3.89 -17.40
C ARG A 28 -6.05 4.01 -16.41
N TRP A 29 -4.84 4.32 -16.85
CA TRP A 29 -3.69 4.56 -15.98
C TRP A 29 -3.76 5.88 -15.22
N LYS A 30 -4.41 6.92 -15.77
CA LYS A 30 -4.76 8.12 -14.99
C LYS A 30 -5.93 7.89 -14.03
N GLN A 31 -6.76 6.87 -14.28
CA GLN A 31 -7.81 6.41 -13.37
C GLN A 31 -7.32 5.37 -12.36
N ALA A 32 -6.11 4.80 -12.51
CA ALA A 32 -5.47 4.03 -11.47
C ALA A 32 -5.05 5.04 -10.40
N PRO A 33 -5.75 5.07 -9.24
CA PRO A 33 -5.52 6.11 -8.26
C PRO A 33 -4.09 5.96 -7.77
N ARG A 34 -3.24 6.96 -8.06
CA ARG A 34 -2.10 7.24 -7.18
C ARG A 34 -2.73 7.46 -5.81
N ILE A 35 -2.28 6.73 -4.79
CA ILE A 35 -2.69 6.84 -3.38
C ILE A 35 -3.47 8.13 -3.13
N THR A 36 -4.79 8.01 -3.19
CA THR A 36 -5.68 9.17 -3.23
C THR A 36 -5.64 9.81 -1.85
N GLU A 37 -5.82 11.12 -1.73
CA GLU A 37 -5.98 11.82 -0.44
C GLU A 37 -7.02 11.14 0.48
N GLU A 38 -7.98 10.43 -0.11
CA GLU A 38 -8.94 9.56 0.57
C GLU A 38 -8.30 8.33 1.26
N ASP A 39 -7.30 7.69 0.64
CA ASP A 39 -6.55 6.58 1.26
C ASP A 39 -5.68 7.10 2.42
N GLU A 40 -5.06 8.27 2.28
CA GLU A 40 -4.31 8.91 3.37
C GLU A 40 -5.24 9.20 4.57
N ARG A 41 -6.43 9.73 4.29
CA ARG A 41 -7.44 9.97 5.31
C ARG A 41 -7.95 8.67 5.95
N LEU A 42 -8.16 7.61 5.17
CA LEU A 42 -8.55 6.31 5.68
C LEU A 42 -7.46 5.73 6.60
N LEU A 43 -6.19 5.87 6.23
CA LEU A 43 -5.06 5.46 7.07
C LEU A 43 -5.01 6.25 8.39
N ASP A 44 -5.22 7.56 8.35
CA ASP A 44 -5.29 8.39 9.56
C ASP A 44 -6.45 7.98 10.49
N GLU A 45 -7.62 7.70 9.92
CA GLU A 45 -8.78 7.22 10.67
C GLU A 45 -8.52 5.85 11.30
N LEU A 46 -7.94 4.91 10.55
CA LEU A 46 -7.55 3.59 11.06
C LEU A 46 -6.50 3.70 12.17
N GLN A 47 -5.53 4.60 12.02
CA GLN A 47 -4.50 4.83 13.04
C GLN A 47 -5.10 5.47 14.31
N ALA A 48 -6.06 6.37 14.18
CA ALA A 48 -6.80 6.92 15.31
C ALA A 48 -7.63 5.86 16.04
N LEU A 49 -8.24 4.91 15.31
CA LEU A 49 -8.95 3.78 15.89
C LEU A 49 -8.00 2.82 16.62
N ALA A 50 -6.84 2.51 16.04
CA ALA A 50 -5.83 1.66 16.65
C ALA A 50 -5.36 2.21 18.01
N ARG A 51 -5.06 3.52 18.09
CA ARG A 51 -4.66 4.18 19.35
C ARG A 51 -5.73 4.07 20.43
N ARG A 52 -7.01 4.27 20.08
CA ARG A 52 -8.13 4.14 21.03
C ARG A 52 -8.33 2.71 21.51
N LEU A 53 -8.08 1.73 20.64
CA LEU A 53 -8.14 0.32 21.03
C LEU A 53 -7.02 -0.01 22.02
N GLU A 54 -5.81 0.48 21.78
CA GLU A 54 -4.65 0.35 22.67
C GLU A 54 -4.94 0.93 24.06
N ASP A 55 -5.51 2.15 24.14
CA ASP A 55 -5.90 2.78 25.42
C ASP A 55 -6.87 1.91 26.25
N ARG A 56 -7.77 1.20 25.56
CA ARG A 56 -8.72 0.29 26.20
C ARG A 56 -8.07 -1.03 26.60
N VAL A 57 -7.13 -1.54 25.80
CA VAL A 57 -6.35 -2.73 26.14
C VAL A 57 -5.60 -2.51 27.45
N VAL A 58 -5.02 -1.33 27.69
CA VAL A 58 -4.38 -1.00 28.98
C VAL A 58 -5.36 -1.11 30.17
N THR A 59 -6.61 -0.71 29.96
CA THR A 59 -7.65 -0.85 31.01
C THR A 59 -8.04 -2.32 31.21
N VAL A 60 -8.13 -3.09 30.13
CA VAL A 60 -8.40 -4.53 30.18
C VAL A 60 -7.26 -5.28 30.85
N GLU A 61 -5.99 -4.94 30.57
CA GLU A 61 -4.82 -5.49 31.25
C GLU A 61 -4.86 -5.22 32.76
N ARG A 62 -5.28 -4.01 33.16
CA ARG A 62 -5.45 -3.66 34.59
C ARG A 62 -6.52 -4.50 35.27
N ILE A 63 -7.64 -4.76 34.59
CA ILE A 63 -8.72 -5.60 35.12
C ILE A 63 -8.28 -7.06 35.20
N ILE A 64 -7.61 -7.58 34.17
CA ILE A 64 -7.09 -8.96 34.13
C ILE A 64 -6.04 -9.18 35.22
N ALA A 65 -5.16 -8.20 35.46
CA ALA A 65 -4.18 -8.26 36.54
C ALA A 65 -4.82 -8.19 37.94
N ALA A 66 -5.98 -7.53 38.07
CA ALA A 66 -6.75 -7.51 39.31
C ALA A 66 -7.51 -8.84 39.55
N ASP A 67 -7.99 -9.49 38.49
CA ASP A 67 -8.70 -10.77 38.55
C ASP A 67 -7.76 -12.00 38.64
N ASN A 68 -6.53 -11.91 38.12
CA ASN A 68 -5.54 -13.00 38.14
C ASN A 68 -4.14 -12.47 38.51
N PRO A 69 -3.71 -12.57 39.78
CA PRO A 69 -2.42 -12.02 40.25
C PRO A 69 -1.17 -12.73 39.68
N ASP A 70 -1.34 -13.88 39.00
CA ASP A 70 -0.26 -14.64 38.35
C ASP A 70 -0.04 -14.24 36.86
N TRP A 71 -0.83 -13.31 36.33
CA TRP A 71 -0.72 -12.88 34.94
C TRP A 71 0.52 -12.00 34.73
N LYS A 72 1.51 -12.47 33.95
CA LYS A 72 2.73 -11.73 33.60
C LYS A 72 2.47 -10.80 32.40
N PRO A 73 2.36 -9.47 32.57
CA PRO A 73 2.30 -8.54 31.46
C PRO A 73 3.74 -8.24 31.04
N GLY A 74 4.24 -8.91 30.00
CA GLY A 74 5.65 -8.71 29.64
C GLY A 74 6.12 -9.23 28.28
N LEU A 75 5.24 -9.75 27.42
CA LEU A 75 5.65 -10.26 26.12
C LEU A 75 5.11 -9.46 24.92
N THR A 76 4.21 -8.49 25.13
CA THR A 76 3.56 -7.77 24.02
C THR A 76 3.83 -6.27 23.97
N SER A 77 4.53 -5.69 24.94
CA SER A 77 5.02 -4.30 24.85
C SER A 77 6.38 -4.21 24.14
N GLN A 78 6.52 -4.87 22.99
CA GLN A 78 7.69 -4.73 22.13
C GLN A 78 7.41 -3.64 21.08
N SER A 79 7.77 -2.41 21.44
CA SER A 79 7.88 -1.20 20.60
C SER A 79 7.61 -1.38 19.09
N PRO A 80 6.56 -0.77 18.52
CA PRO A 80 6.27 -0.80 17.08
C PRO A 80 7.26 -0.04 16.19
N TYR A 81 8.24 0.66 16.75
CA TYR A 81 9.29 1.30 15.96
C TYR A 81 10.45 0.35 15.74
N PRO A 82 10.61 -0.26 14.55
CA PRO A 82 11.87 -0.89 14.18
C PRO A 82 12.94 0.21 14.21
N SER A 83 13.86 0.08 15.15
CA SER A 83 15.01 0.97 15.24
C SER A 83 15.77 0.95 13.91
N ASP A 84 15.99 2.13 13.32
CA ASP A 84 16.84 2.43 12.15
C ASP A 84 18.31 1.96 12.26
N ARG A 85 18.64 1.08 13.21
CA ARG A 85 20.01 0.58 13.48
C ARG A 85 20.57 -0.36 12.41
N LEU A 86 19.85 -0.61 11.32
CA LEU A 86 20.34 -1.38 10.17
C LEU A 86 20.74 -0.50 8.97
N ALA A 87 20.44 0.80 8.99
CA ALA A 87 20.87 1.73 7.93
C ALA A 87 22.35 2.16 8.05
N ASP A 88 22.99 1.90 9.20
CA ASP A 88 24.33 2.38 9.52
C ASP A 88 25.43 1.29 9.46
N ARG A 89 25.20 0.19 8.72
CA ARG A 89 26.19 -0.89 8.56
C ARG A 89 26.55 -1.23 7.11
N GLN A 90 26.83 -0.23 6.30
CA GLN A 90 27.63 -0.41 5.09
C GLN A 90 28.61 0.77 4.91
N PRO A 91 29.79 0.76 5.56
CA PRO A 91 30.91 1.50 5.02
C PRO A 91 31.28 0.82 3.70
N PHE A 92 31.18 1.57 2.61
CA PHE A 92 31.51 1.16 1.27
C PHE A 92 33.00 0.76 1.17
N GLU A 93 33.33 -0.47 1.51
CA GLU A 93 34.61 -1.08 1.15
C GLU A 93 34.52 -1.61 -0.29
N ARG A 94 34.41 -0.64 -1.23
CA ARG A 94 34.71 -0.84 -2.64
C ARG A 94 35.77 0.16 -3.08
N ARG A 95 37.03 -0.08 -2.71
CA ARG A 95 38.18 0.35 -3.51
C ARG A 95 39.50 -0.22 -2.98
N ASN A 96 39.99 -1.29 -3.60
CA ASN A 96 41.28 -1.34 -4.30
C ASN A 96 41.44 -2.74 -4.91
#